data_AF-A0A937QPN4-F1
#
_entry.id   AF-A0A937QPN4-F1
#
_cell.length_a   1.000
_cell.length_b   1.000
_cell.length_c   1.000
_cell.angle_alpha   90.00
_cell.angle_beta   90.00
_cell.angle_gamma   90.00
#
_symmetry.space_group_name_H-M   'P 1'
#
loop_
_entity.id
_entity.type
_entity.pdbx_description
1 polymer ?
#
loop_
_entity_poly.entity_id
_entity_poly.type
_entity_poly.pdbx_seq_one_letter_code
_entity_poly.pdbx_strand_id
1 'polypeptide(L)'
;MQSRLINFIVSLWPSRKQWQSWKLPSKLTAIGVLIGLLAVLLNIVVSVVNHFSGPDVADIVRTVAEEYKAELSKKYPTAHTVFGVYQGGFAVPKGQMPENLEVEWSTGRVRSTDNNMLMVTLPDMILNGKLFVGRNTTNVAKRIGAKSRPIIRIGWFNPILEVIGIHDELVVVALGFPEES
;
A
#
# COMPACT_ATOMS: atom_id res chain seq x y z
N MET A 1 7.45 26.30 14.69
CA MET A 1 7.25 25.21 15.67
C MET A 1 8.56 24.59 16.17
N GLN A 2 9.61 24.45 15.36
CA GLN A 2 10.89 23.82 15.77
C GLN A 2 11.59 24.44 16.99
N SER A 3 11.53 25.77 17.20
CA SER A 3 12.20 26.43 18.34
C SER A 3 11.62 26.09 19.72
N ARG A 4 10.34 25.72 19.80
CA ARG A 4 9.69 25.37 21.09
C ARG A 4 10.10 23.98 21.59
N LEU A 5 10.34 23.04 20.67
CA LEU A 5 10.80 21.69 21.02
C LEU A 5 12.23 21.69 21.55
N ILE A 6 13.13 22.45 20.93
CA ILE A 6 14.52 22.55 21.37
C ILE A 6 14.60 23.13 22.79
N ASN A 7 13.86 24.21 23.07
CA ASN A 7 13.84 24.82 24.40
C ASN A 7 13.27 23.88 25.47
N PHE A 8 12.28 23.05 25.12
CA PHE A 8 11.75 22.05 26.03
C PHE A 8 12.77 20.94 26.36
N ILE A 9 13.48 20.42 25.36
CA ILE A 9 14.54 19.42 25.55
C ILE A 9 15.68 19.97 26.41
N VAL A 10 16.10 21.22 26.19
CA VAL A 10 17.14 21.87 27.00
C VAL A 10 16.70 22.03 28.46
N SER A 11 15.41 22.26 28.71
CA SER A 11 14.88 22.38 30.09
C SER A 11 14.82 21.06 30.86
N LEU A 12 14.80 19.92 30.16
CA LEU A 12 14.83 18.58 30.77
C LEU A 12 16.24 18.17 31.22
N TRP A 13 17.29 18.86 30.76
CA TRP A 13 18.65 18.56 31.17
C TRP A 13 18.97 19.20 32.53
N PRO A 14 19.43 18.42 33.53
CA PRO A 14 19.78 18.99 34.83
C PRO A 14 20.93 19.99 34.69
N SER A 15 20.80 21.14 35.36
CA SER A 15 21.87 22.13 35.42
C SER A 15 23.13 21.54 36.07
N ARG A 16 24.31 22.08 35.74
CA ARG A 16 25.58 21.62 36.31
C ARG A 16 25.57 21.58 37.85
N LYS A 17 24.90 22.55 38.49
CA LYS A 17 24.77 22.61 39.95
C LYS A 17 23.90 21.48 40.50
N GLN A 18 22.77 21.18 39.85
CA GLN A 18 21.92 20.04 40.23
C GLN A 18 22.64 18.71 40.02
N TRP A 19 23.41 18.57 38.94
CA TRP A 19 24.18 17.35 38.70
C TRP A 19 25.25 17.10 39.78
N GLN A 20 25.87 18.15 40.31
CA GLN A 20 26.86 18.03 41.38
C GLN A 20 26.24 17.64 42.73
N SER A 21 25.01 18.06 43.02
CA SER A 21 24.34 17.75 44.29
C SER A 21 23.73 16.35 44.36
N TRP A 22 23.56 15.67 43.22
CA TRP A 22 22.99 14.33 43.18
C TRP A 22 23.93 13.25 43.72
N LYS A 23 23.40 12.37 44.57
CA LYS A 23 24.11 11.18 45.06
C LYS A 23 24.28 10.16 43.91
N LEU A 24 25.35 9.36 44.00
CA LEU A 24 25.74 8.35 43.00
C LEU A 24 24.59 7.44 42.50
N PRO A 25 23.70 6.91 43.36
CA PRO A 25 22.59 6.07 42.91
C PRO A 25 21.65 6.78 41.94
N SER A 26 21.33 8.06 42.21
CA SER A 26 20.41 8.85 41.39
C SER A 26 21.00 9.19 40.01
N LYS A 27 22.32 9.33 39.90
CA LYS A 27 23.00 9.56 38.61
C LYS A 27 22.93 8.35 37.70
N LEU A 28 23.13 7.15 38.26
CA LEU A 28 23.04 5.90 37.52
C LEU A 28 21.61 5.68 36.99
N THR A 29 20.60 5.95 37.81
CA THR A 29 19.20 5.87 37.37
C THR A 29 18.91 6.85 36.23
N ALA A 30 19.38 8.10 36.32
CA ALA A 30 19.15 9.10 35.27
C ALA A 30 19.81 8.71 33.94
N ILE A 31 21.03 8.19 33.98
CA ILE A 31 21.72 7.68 32.79
C ILE A 31 20.97 6.48 32.21
N GLY A 32 20.53 5.54 33.05
CA GLY A 32 19.76 4.38 32.61
C GLY A 32 18.45 4.76 31.91
N VAL A 33 17.71 5.73 32.47
CA VAL A 33 16.48 6.26 31.84
C VAL A 33 16.78 6.92 30.49
N LEU A 34 17.86 7.69 30.40
CA LEU A 34 18.26 8.33 29.14
C LEU A 34 18.57 7.30 28.05
N ILE A 35 19.34 6.26 28.39
CA ILE A 35 19.67 5.16 27.48
C ILE A 35 18.40 4.43 27.04
N GLY A 36 17.49 4.15 27.97
CA GLY A 36 16.20 3.52 27.66
C GLY A 36 15.36 4.33 26.68
N LEU A 37 15.24 5.65 26.91
CA LEU A 37 14.54 6.55 25.99
C LEU A 37 15.19 6.60 24.61
N LEU A 38 16.53 6.63 24.56
CA LEU A 38 17.27 6.64 23.31
C LEU A 38 17.03 5.34 22.52
N ALA A 39 17.00 4.19 23.19
CA ALA A 39 16.70 2.91 22.57
C ALA A 39 15.28 2.85 21.99
N VAL A 40 14.29 3.39 22.70
CA VAL A 40 12.90 3.49 22.20
C VAL A 40 12.84 4.39 20.96
N LEU A 41 13.46 5.57 21.00
CA LEU A 41 13.52 6.47 19.84
C LEU A 41 14.21 5.83 18.64
N LEU A 42 15.33 5.14 18.86
CA LEU A 42 16.04 4.45 17.79
C LEU A 42 15.17 3.36 17.16
N ASN A 43 14.43 2.61 17.97
CA ASN A 43 13.50 1.60 17.50
C ASN A 43 12.36 2.21 16.67
N ILE A 44 11.78 3.34 17.11
CA ILE A 44 10.79 4.09 16.33
C ILE A 44 11.38 4.54 14.99
N VAL A 45 12.59 5.12 14.98
CA VAL A 45 13.26 5.55 13.76
C VAL A 45 13.51 4.38 12.83
N VAL A 46 14.02 3.25 13.32
CA VAL A 46 14.23 2.04 12.51
C VAL A 46 12.90 1.51 11.97
N SER A 47 11.85 1.47 12.77
CA SER A 47 10.51 1.04 12.33
C SER A 47 9.95 1.96 11.25
N VAL A 48 10.11 3.28 11.42
CA VAL A 48 9.67 4.30 10.45
C VAL A 48 10.49 4.19 9.17
N VAL A 49 11.82 4.14 9.28
CA VAL A 49 12.72 4.00 8.13
C VAL A 49 12.44 2.70 7.40
N ASN A 50 12.29 1.56 8.07
CA ASN A 50 11.95 0.29 7.41
C ASN A 50 10.55 0.33 6.77
N HIS A 51 9.59 1.04 7.38
CA HIS A 51 8.28 1.27 6.78
C HIS A 51 8.34 2.13 5.52
N PHE A 52 9.30 3.06 5.43
CA PHE A 52 9.50 3.98 4.29
C PHE A 52 10.63 3.58 3.31
N SER A 53 11.46 2.58 3.63
CA SER A 53 12.64 2.17 2.84
C SER A 53 12.45 0.84 2.11
N GLY A 54 11.27 0.24 2.18
CA GLY A 54 10.89 -0.78 1.21
C GLY A 54 10.93 -0.16 -0.20
N PRO A 55 11.26 -0.94 -1.26
CA PRO A 55 11.02 -0.49 -2.62
C PRO A 55 9.59 0.06 -2.69
N ASP A 56 9.42 1.25 -3.27
CA ASP A 56 8.10 1.84 -3.43
C ASP A 56 7.21 0.78 -4.08
N VAL A 57 6.20 0.31 -3.36
CA VAL A 57 5.35 -0.79 -3.82
C VAL A 57 4.75 -0.41 -5.18
N ALA A 58 4.50 0.89 -5.40
CA ALA A 58 4.07 1.41 -6.68
C ALA A 58 5.12 1.23 -7.79
N ASP A 59 6.42 1.31 -7.49
CA ASP A 59 7.49 1.04 -8.44
C ASP A 59 7.55 -0.44 -8.84
N ILE A 60 7.41 -1.37 -7.88
CA ILE A 60 7.35 -2.80 -8.22
C ILE A 60 6.14 -3.08 -9.12
N VAL A 61 4.97 -2.56 -8.74
CA VAL A 61 3.75 -2.72 -9.54
C VAL A 61 3.92 -2.11 -10.94
N ARG A 62 4.58 -0.95 -11.05
CA ARG A 62 4.89 -0.29 -12.33
C ARG A 62 5.83 -1.14 -13.19
N THR A 63 6.89 -1.70 -12.60
CA THR A 63 7.83 -2.58 -13.32
C THR A 63 7.12 -3.81 -13.86
N VAL A 64 6.30 -4.48 -13.04
CA VAL A 64 5.51 -5.64 -13.48
C VAL A 64 4.49 -5.23 -14.55
N ALA A 65 3.84 -4.07 -14.40
CA ALA A 65 2.88 -3.58 -15.40
C ALA A 65 3.54 -3.35 -16.77
N GLU A 66 4.74 -2.74 -16.81
CA GLU A 66 5.49 -2.52 -18.06
C GLU A 66 5.99 -3.83 -18.68
N GLU A 67 6.44 -4.79 -17.86
CA GLU A 67 6.85 -6.12 -18.32
C GLU A 67 5.70 -6.86 -19.04
N TYR A 68 4.50 -6.80 -18.47
CA TYR A 68 3.32 -7.50 -19.01
C TYR A 68 2.50 -6.67 -20.00
N LYS A 69 2.88 -5.42 -20.28
CA LYS A 69 2.08 -4.48 -21.08
C LYS A 69 1.67 -5.03 -22.45
N ALA A 70 2.60 -5.64 -23.17
CA ALA A 70 2.34 -6.19 -24.51
C ALA A 70 1.37 -7.38 -24.46
N GLU A 71 1.53 -8.27 -23.48
CA GLU A 71 0.64 -9.42 -23.29
C GLU A 71 -0.77 -8.97 -22.88
N LEU A 72 -0.87 -8.05 -21.91
CA LEU A 72 -2.14 -7.53 -21.42
C LEU A 72 -2.90 -6.78 -22.52
N SER A 73 -2.20 -6.01 -23.35
CA SER A 73 -2.79 -5.32 -24.50
C SER A 73 -3.36 -6.30 -25.53
N LYS A 74 -2.67 -7.42 -25.75
CA LYS A 74 -3.15 -8.50 -26.64
C LYS A 74 -4.35 -9.25 -26.06
N LYS A 75 -4.36 -9.47 -24.75
CA LYS A 75 -5.35 -10.29 -24.05
C LYS A 75 -6.63 -9.53 -23.70
N TYR A 76 -6.50 -8.23 -23.44
CA TYR A 76 -7.56 -7.32 -23.05
C TYR A 76 -7.53 -6.09 -23.97
N PRO A 77 -7.93 -6.26 -25.25
CA PRO A 77 -7.76 -5.23 -26.27
C PRO A 77 -8.63 -4.00 -26.04
N THR A 78 -9.73 -4.12 -25.28
CA THR A 78 -10.58 -2.98 -24.95
C THR A 78 -9.90 -2.04 -23.96
N ALA A 79 -9.45 -2.57 -22.82
CA ALA A 79 -8.76 -1.81 -21.78
C ALA A 79 -8.15 -2.76 -20.75
N HIS A 80 -7.14 -2.29 -20.02
CA HIS A 80 -6.67 -2.93 -18.81
C HIS A 80 -6.04 -1.90 -17.86
N THR A 81 -6.00 -2.23 -16.58
CA THR A 81 -5.22 -1.51 -15.58
C THR A 81 -4.55 -2.50 -14.64
N VAL A 82 -3.47 -2.07 -13.98
CA VAL A 82 -2.70 -2.91 -13.06
C VAL A 82 -2.60 -2.22 -11.72
N PHE A 83 -2.79 -2.97 -10.65
CA PHE A 83 -2.65 -2.51 -9.28
C PHE A 83 -2.02 -3.59 -8.41
N GLY A 84 -1.34 -3.16 -7.35
CA GLY A 84 -0.83 -4.01 -6.30
C GLY A 84 -1.80 -4.11 -5.14
N VAL A 85 -1.83 -5.25 -4.48
CA VAL A 85 -2.42 -5.43 -3.15
C VAL A 85 -1.31 -5.76 -2.16
N TYR A 86 -1.14 -4.89 -1.16
CA TYR A 86 -0.10 -5.01 -0.14
C TYR A 86 -0.61 -4.49 1.20
N GLN A 87 -0.39 -5.25 2.28
CA GLN A 87 -0.78 -4.89 3.65
C GLN A 87 -2.23 -4.37 3.79
N GLY A 88 -3.17 -4.96 3.04
CA GLY A 88 -4.58 -4.60 3.08
C GLY A 88 -4.96 -3.31 2.31
N GLY A 89 -4.01 -2.69 1.62
CA GLY A 89 -4.22 -1.53 0.75
C GLY A 89 -4.04 -1.83 -0.73
N PHE A 90 -4.42 -0.85 -1.57
CA PHE A 90 -4.10 -0.85 -3.00
C PHE A 90 -2.87 0.03 -3.24
N ALA A 91 -1.89 -0.51 -3.97
CA ALA A 91 -0.76 0.23 -4.50
C ALA A 91 -1.00 0.43 -6.00
N VAL A 92 -1.38 1.64 -6.39
CA VAL A 92 -1.75 1.95 -7.77
C VAL A 92 -0.62 2.77 -8.38
N PRO A 93 0.12 2.25 -9.38
CA PRO A 93 1.07 3.07 -10.10
C PRO A 93 0.30 4.15 -10.85
N LYS A 94 0.95 5.29 -11.12
CA LYS A 94 0.42 6.24 -12.12
C LYS A 94 0.43 5.53 -13.48
N GLY A 95 -0.71 4.94 -13.86
CA GLY A 95 -0.87 4.14 -15.07
C GLY A 95 -1.65 4.86 -16.16
N GLN A 96 -1.69 4.25 -17.35
CA GLN A 96 -2.58 4.65 -18.43
C GLN A 96 -3.97 4.06 -18.17
N MET A 97 -4.95 4.91 -17.90
CA MET A 97 -6.37 4.57 -17.98
C MET A 97 -6.91 5.07 -19.33
N PRO A 98 -7.94 4.44 -19.91
CA PRO A 98 -8.71 5.06 -21.00
C PRO A 98 -9.16 6.46 -20.58
N GLU A 99 -9.12 7.45 -21.49
CA GLU A 99 -9.47 8.85 -21.19
C GLU A 99 -10.88 9.02 -20.60
N ASN A 100 -11.76 8.05 -20.84
CA ASN A 100 -13.14 8.04 -20.40
C ASN A 100 -13.44 7.10 -19.22
N LEU A 101 -12.44 6.41 -18.67
CA LEU A 101 -12.60 5.50 -17.54
C LEU A 101 -11.81 6.03 -16.34
N GLU A 102 -12.54 6.43 -15.31
CA GLU A 102 -11.98 6.80 -14.02
C GLU A 102 -12.20 5.68 -13.02
N VAL A 103 -11.23 5.48 -12.11
CA VAL A 103 -11.31 4.48 -11.05
C VAL A 103 -11.16 5.17 -9.71
N GLU A 104 -12.20 5.09 -8.88
CA GLU A 104 -12.21 5.68 -7.54
C GLU A 104 -11.63 4.70 -6.52
N TRP A 105 -10.31 4.59 -6.50
CA TRP A 105 -9.57 3.61 -5.67
C TRP A 105 -9.86 3.69 -4.16
N SER A 106 -10.31 4.84 -3.65
CA SER A 106 -10.70 5.04 -2.25
C SER A 106 -11.93 4.22 -1.82
N THR A 107 -12.75 3.78 -2.77
CA THR A 107 -13.95 2.96 -2.52
C THR A 107 -13.64 1.46 -2.47
N GLY A 108 -12.54 1.04 -3.10
CA GLY A 108 -12.05 -0.32 -3.06
C GLY A 108 -11.56 -0.70 -1.67
N ARG A 109 -11.67 -1.99 -1.30
CA ARG A 109 -11.11 -2.50 -0.04
C ARG A 109 -10.56 -3.90 -0.19
N VAL A 110 -9.43 -4.18 0.44
CA VAL A 110 -8.96 -5.55 0.66
C VAL A 110 -9.67 -6.08 1.90
N ARG A 111 -10.45 -7.16 1.76
CA ARG A 111 -11.26 -7.71 2.85
C ARG A 111 -10.50 -8.76 3.65
N SER A 112 -9.82 -9.66 2.94
CA SER A 112 -8.92 -10.64 3.54
C SER A 112 -7.79 -10.97 2.57
N THR A 113 -6.63 -11.25 3.15
CA THR A 113 -5.46 -11.78 2.44
C THR A 113 -5.06 -13.08 3.14
N ASP A 114 -5.64 -14.18 2.70
CA ASP A 114 -5.24 -15.50 3.20
C ASP A 114 -4.01 -15.98 2.41
N ASN A 115 -3.40 -17.09 2.83
CA ASN A 115 -2.21 -17.62 2.14
C ASN A 115 -2.50 -17.96 0.67
N ASN A 116 -3.71 -18.40 0.35
CA ASN A 116 -4.08 -18.89 -0.99
C ASN A 116 -5.05 -17.99 -1.75
N MET A 117 -5.77 -17.12 -1.05
CA MET A 117 -6.89 -16.37 -1.61
C MET A 117 -6.79 -14.89 -1.24
N LEU A 118 -7.09 -14.05 -2.22
CA LEU A 118 -7.22 -12.62 -2.09
C LEU A 118 -8.70 -12.26 -2.28
N MET A 119 -9.32 -11.70 -1.24
CA MET A 119 -10.70 -11.21 -1.28
C MET A 119 -10.69 -9.69 -1.35
N VAL A 120 -11.13 -9.15 -2.49
CA VAL A 120 -11.14 -7.70 -2.73
C VAL A 120 -12.54 -7.22 -3.08
N THR A 121 -12.94 -6.14 -2.43
CA THR A 121 -14.00 -5.27 -2.91
C THR A 121 -13.40 -4.35 -3.96
N LEU A 122 -13.86 -4.48 -5.20
CA LEU A 122 -13.36 -3.67 -6.31
C LEU A 122 -13.71 -2.20 -6.13
N PRO A 123 -12.83 -1.29 -6.57
CA PRO A 123 -13.13 0.12 -6.58
C PRO A 123 -14.24 0.43 -7.57
N ASP A 124 -14.92 1.53 -7.28
CA ASP A 124 -15.93 2.11 -8.13
C ASP A 124 -15.29 2.58 -9.44
N MET A 125 -15.93 2.25 -10.56
CA MET A 125 -15.47 2.59 -11.89
C MET A 125 -16.49 3.49 -12.57
N ILE A 126 -16.02 4.61 -13.10
CA ILE A 126 -16.82 5.66 -13.70
C ILE A 126 -16.46 5.72 -15.18
N LEU A 127 -17.36 5.31 -16.06
CA LEU A 127 -17.15 5.33 -17.51
C LEU A 127 -18.06 6.40 -18.13
N ASN A 128 -17.48 7.38 -18.82
CA ASN A 128 -18.19 8.54 -19.38
C ASN A 128 -19.07 9.26 -18.32
N GLY A 129 -18.55 9.43 -17.10
CA GLY A 129 -19.26 10.07 -15.98
C GLY A 129 -20.39 9.22 -15.36
N LYS A 130 -20.60 7.98 -15.79
CA LYS A 130 -21.58 7.06 -15.20
C LYS A 130 -20.88 6.06 -14.30
N LEU A 131 -21.37 5.91 -13.07
CA LEU A 131 -20.90 4.90 -12.12
C LEU A 131 -21.37 3.51 -12.54
N PHE A 132 -20.45 2.56 -12.68
CA PHE A 132 -20.75 1.19 -13.10
C PHE A 132 -20.43 0.13 -12.05
N VAL A 133 -19.46 0.39 -11.18
CA VAL A 133 -19.13 -0.53 -10.10
C VAL A 133 -19.40 0.14 -8.79
N GLY A 134 -20.20 -0.53 -7.96
CA GLY A 134 -20.47 -0.18 -6.57
C GLY A 134 -20.13 -1.39 -5.72
N ARG A 135 -18.91 -1.43 -5.17
CA ARG A 135 -18.53 -2.30 -4.03
C ARG A 135 -18.76 -3.82 -4.17
N ASN A 136 -18.61 -4.36 -5.37
CA ASN A 136 -18.70 -5.81 -5.55
C ASN A 136 -17.43 -6.50 -5.05
N THR A 137 -17.63 -7.58 -4.30
CA THR A 137 -16.53 -8.34 -3.72
C THR A 137 -16.26 -9.59 -4.54
N THR A 138 -14.99 -9.86 -4.79
CA THR A 138 -14.54 -10.99 -5.58
C THR A 138 -13.32 -11.63 -4.95
N ASN A 139 -13.16 -12.91 -5.24
CA ASN A 139 -12.09 -13.75 -4.73
C ASN A 139 -11.19 -14.14 -5.90
N VAL A 140 -9.88 -14.00 -5.73
CA VAL A 140 -8.87 -14.47 -6.69
C VAL A 140 -7.81 -15.29 -5.97
N ALA A 141 -7.39 -16.41 -6.56
CA ALA A 141 -6.32 -17.21 -5.99
C ALA A 141 -4.98 -16.46 -6.10
N LYS A 142 -4.15 -16.52 -5.06
CA LYS A 142 -2.80 -15.90 -5.03
C LYS A 142 -1.80 -16.75 -5.81
N ARG A 143 -2.02 -16.89 -7.11
CA ARG A 143 -1.13 -17.62 -8.04
C ARG A 143 -1.09 -16.88 -9.36
N ILE A 144 0.10 -16.69 -9.94
CA ILE A 144 0.27 -16.07 -11.26
C ILE A 144 -0.59 -16.81 -12.30
N GLY A 145 -1.32 -16.05 -13.12
CA GLY A 145 -2.29 -16.53 -14.12
C GLY A 145 -3.65 -16.94 -13.54
N ALA A 146 -3.86 -16.87 -12.22
CA ALA A 146 -5.18 -17.09 -11.64
C ALA A 146 -6.14 -15.99 -12.07
N LYS A 147 -7.29 -16.39 -12.61
CA LYS A 147 -8.33 -15.48 -13.09
C LYS A 147 -9.56 -15.56 -12.21
N SER A 148 -10.22 -14.42 -12.04
CA SER A 148 -11.52 -14.31 -11.42
C SER A 148 -12.42 -13.41 -12.24
N ARG A 149 -13.68 -13.80 -12.41
CA ARG A 149 -14.71 -12.98 -13.05
C ARG A 149 -15.59 -12.42 -11.94
N PRO A 150 -15.44 -11.14 -11.57
CA PRO A 150 -16.35 -10.50 -10.65
C PRO A 150 -17.78 -10.63 -11.19
N ILE A 151 -18.77 -10.82 -10.31
CA ILE A 151 -20.20 -10.86 -10.68
C ILE A 151 -20.66 -9.41 -10.91
N ILE A 152 -20.09 -8.76 -11.93
CA ILE A 152 -20.29 -7.35 -12.25
C ILE A 152 -20.31 -7.21 -13.76
N ARG A 153 -21.22 -6.38 -14.26
CA ARG A 153 -21.20 -5.89 -15.63
C ARG A 153 -21.05 -4.38 -15.64
N ILE A 154 -20.13 -3.89 -16.45
CA ILE A 154 -19.91 -2.46 -16.71
C ILE A 154 -20.38 -2.19 -18.12
N GLY A 155 -21.66 -1.82 -18.26
CA GLY A 155 -22.31 -1.81 -19.57
C GLY A 155 -22.31 -3.23 -20.15
N TRP A 156 -21.58 -3.44 -21.23
CA TRP A 156 -21.44 -4.73 -21.92
C TRP A 156 -20.18 -5.51 -21.51
N PHE A 157 -19.30 -4.91 -20.70
CA PHE A 157 -18.05 -5.54 -20.31
C PHE A 157 -18.21 -6.44 -19.08
N ASN A 158 -17.61 -7.63 -19.14
CA ASN A 158 -17.40 -8.52 -18.00
C ASN A 158 -15.92 -8.45 -17.60
N PRO A 159 -15.54 -7.63 -16.59
CA PRO A 159 -14.14 -7.50 -16.20
C PRO A 159 -13.55 -8.84 -15.76
N ILE A 160 -12.25 -8.99 -15.96
CA ILE A 160 -11.47 -10.15 -15.49
C ILE A 160 -10.36 -9.62 -14.60
N LEU A 161 -10.29 -10.13 -13.38
CA LEU A 161 -9.12 -9.98 -12.55
C LEU A 161 -8.15 -11.12 -12.82
N GLU A 162 -6.88 -10.78 -12.98
CA GLU A 162 -5.82 -11.77 -13.17
C GLU A 162 -4.60 -11.41 -12.33
N VAL A 163 -4.10 -12.36 -11.56
CA VAL A 163 -2.83 -12.17 -10.84
C VAL A 163 -1.68 -12.31 -11.85
N ILE A 164 -0.89 -11.26 -12.02
CA ILE A 164 0.21 -11.22 -12.99
C ILE A 164 1.59 -11.25 -12.33
N GLY A 165 1.68 -10.96 -11.03
CA GLY A 165 2.93 -10.99 -10.28
C GLY A 165 2.70 -11.21 -8.79
N ILE A 166 3.68 -11.82 -8.12
CA ILE A 166 3.70 -12.00 -6.67
C ILE A 166 5.13 -11.73 -6.18
N HIS A 167 5.28 -10.78 -5.25
CA HIS A 167 6.57 -10.39 -4.68
C HIS A 167 6.42 -10.30 -3.15
N ASP A 168 6.94 -11.28 -2.42
CA ASP A 168 6.75 -11.41 -0.97
C ASP A 168 5.25 -11.35 -0.58
N GLU A 169 4.81 -10.27 0.07
CA GLU A 169 3.40 -10.05 0.45
C GLU A 169 2.59 -9.27 -0.59
N LEU A 170 3.25 -8.70 -1.61
CA LEU A 170 2.61 -7.95 -2.69
C LEU A 170 2.03 -8.91 -3.74
N VAL A 171 0.75 -8.73 -4.04
CA VAL A 171 0.07 -9.40 -5.17
C VAL A 171 -0.23 -8.35 -6.24
N VAL A 172 0.32 -8.52 -7.43
CA VAL A 172 0.06 -7.63 -8.57
C VAL A 172 -1.06 -8.22 -9.42
N VAL A 173 -2.11 -7.42 -9.63
CA VAL A 173 -3.35 -7.83 -10.27
C VAL A 173 -3.64 -6.92 -11.46
N ALA A 174 -3.90 -7.52 -12.60
CA ALA A 174 -4.49 -6.87 -13.75
C ALA A 174 -6.01 -6.93 -13.67
N LEU A 175 -6.67 -5.80 -13.91
CA LEU A 175 -8.09 -5.71 -14.22
C LEU A 175 -8.22 -5.48 -15.72
N GLY A 176 -8.59 -6.54 -16.44
CA GLY A 176 -8.71 -6.55 -17.89
C GLY A 176 -10.16 -6.52 -18.37
N PHE A 177 -10.38 -5.89 -19.51
CA PHE A 177 -11.65 -5.83 -20.22
C PHE A 177 -11.49 -6.55 -21.57
N PRO A 178 -11.95 -7.81 -21.68
CA PRO A 178 -11.89 -8.54 -22.95
C PRO A 178 -12.92 -7.98 -23.95
N GLU A 179 -12.67 -8.25 -25.23
CA GLU A 179 -13.64 -8.00 -26.30
C GLU A 179 -14.90 -8.86 -26.09
N GLU A 180 -16.06 -8.35 -26.49
CA GLU A 180 -17.32 -9.06 -26.35
C GLU A 180 -17.30 -10.32 -27.25
N SER A 181 -17.51 -11.49 -26.65
CA SER A 181 -17.62 -12.77 -27.36
C SER A 181 -19.05 -13.06 -27.78
#